data_AF-A0A412IRA1-F1
#
_entry.id   AF-A0A412IRA1-F1
#
_cell.length_a   1.000
_cell.length_b   1.000
_cell.length_c   1.000
_cell.angle_alpha   90.00
_cell.angle_beta   90.00
_cell.angle_gamma   90.00
#
_symmetry.space_group_name_H-M   'P 1'
#
loop_
_entity.id
_entity.type
_entity.pdbx_description
1 polymer ?
#
loop_
_entity_poly.entity_id
_entity_poly.type
_entity_poly.pdbx_seq_one_letter_code
_entity_poly.pdbx_strand_id
1 'polypeptide(L)'
;MEITLDIGYPSNLLYSDVSISVPDHGIISFVGDNGCGKSTLLKTLAGIINPMRGVVPSELLNMNFMVSNYISIPEEVKVKDIMLLLGNENCNYVKNKYGNIYRFVEKLERQTVKKLSSGEKKVVEIFSSLALHKKIFIVR
;
A
#
# COMPACT_ATOMS: atom_id res chain seq x y z
N MET A 1 3.56 11.86 -13.80
CA MET A 1 3.29 10.74 -14.73
C MET A 1 1.81 10.73 -15.07
N GLU A 2 1.43 10.65 -16.35
CA GLU A 2 0.03 10.62 -16.78
C GLU A 2 -0.38 9.22 -17.27
N ILE A 3 -1.56 8.76 -16.86
CA ILE A 3 -2.12 7.46 -17.25
C ILE A 3 -3.59 7.65 -17.59
N THR A 4 -4.06 7.01 -18.66
CA THR A 4 -5.49 6.92 -19.01
C THR A 4 -5.93 5.46 -19.01
N LEU A 5 -6.99 5.14 -18.26
CA LEU A 5 -7.48 3.77 -18.05
C LEU A 5 -9.01 3.69 -18.14
N ASP A 6 -9.51 2.57 -18.63
CA ASP A 6 -10.88 2.13 -18.36
C ASP A 6 -10.86 1.18 -17.16
N ILE A 7 -11.71 1.44 -16.17
CA ILE A 7 -11.73 0.70 -14.91
C ILE A 7 -13.08 0.04 -14.67
N GLY A 8 -13.03 -1.21 -14.21
CA GLY A 8 -14.22 -2.01 -13.99
C GLY A 8 -13.87 -3.47 -13.74
N TYR A 9 -14.90 -4.31 -13.83
CA TYR A 9 -14.80 -5.76 -13.82
C TYR A 9 -15.26 -6.28 -15.19
N PRO A 10 -14.97 -7.55 -15.57
CA PRO A 10 -15.20 -8.05 -16.93
C PRO A 10 -16.57 -7.74 -17.55
N SER A 11 -17.63 -7.69 -16.74
CA SER A 11 -19.00 -7.41 -17.20
C SER A 11 -19.58 -6.09 -16.65
N ASN A 12 -18.77 -5.23 -16.06
CA ASN A 12 -19.22 -3.98 -15.44
C ASN A 12 -18.14 -2.90 -15.52
N LEU A 13 -18.24 -2.07 -16.57
CA LEU A 13 -17.42 -0.86 -16.71
C LEU A 13 -17.90 0.19 -15.71
N LEU A 14 -17.02 0.63 -14.81
CA LEU A 14 -17.36 1.66 -13.83
C LEU A 14 -17.04 3.06 -14.37
N TYR A 15 -15.88 3.21 -15.00
CA TYR A 15 -15.46 4.46 -15.60
C TYR A 15 -14.62 4.20 -16.86
N SER A 16 -14.80 5.06 -17.86
CA SER A 16 -14.00 5.11 -19.08
C SER A 16 -13.11 6.34 -19.11
N ASP A 17 -11.97 6.23 -19.79
CA ASP A 17 -11.01 7.30 -20.06
C ASP A 17 -10.57 8.08 -18.79
N VAL A 18 -10.44 7.37 -17.66
CA VAL A 18 -9.98 7.94 -16.40
C VAL A 18 -8.52 8.35 -16.54
N SER A 19 -8.26 9.66 -16.53
CA SER A 19 -6.92 10.21 -16.63
C SER A 19 -6.41 10.67 -15.27
N ILE A 20 -5.26 10.15 -14.85
CA ILE A 20 -4.63 10.48 -13.57
C ILE A 20 -3.22 10.99 -13.83
N SER A 21 -2.90 12.14 -13.25
CA SER A 21 -1.55 12.63 -13.14
C SER A 21 -1.04 12.45 -11.72
N VAL A 22 0.01 11.65 -11.54
CA VAL A 22 0.70 11.48 -10.25
C VAL A 22 1.89 12.44 -10.22
N PRO A 23 1.84 13.51 -9.41
CA PRO A 23 2.97 14.40 -9.20
C PRO A 23 4.01 13.75 -8.29
N ASP A 24 5.27 14.04 -8.55
CA ASP A 24 6.36 13.59 -7.68
C ASP A 24 6.20 14.20 -6.29
N HIS A 25 6.36 13.36 -5.26
CA HIS A 25 6.23 13.74 -3.86
C HIS A 25 4.87 14.34 -3.44
N GLY A 26 3.83 14.23 -4.28
CA GLY A 26 2.50 14.72 -3.96
C GLY A 26 1.63 13.71 -3.20
N ILE A 27 0.66 14.24 -2.46
CA ILE A 27 -0.39 13.45 -1.82
C ILE A 27 -1.66 13.61 -2.67
N ILE A 28 -2.16 12.49 -3.19
CA ILE A 28 -3.45 12.45 -3.91
C ILE A 28 -4.49 11.80 -3.02
N SER A 29 -5.63 12.47 -2.86
CA SER A 29 -6.81 11.92 -2.18
C SER A 29 -7.93 11.68 -3.20
N PHE A 30 -8.53 10.51 -3.16
CA PHE A 30 -9.72 10.18 -3.95
C PHE A 30 -10.96 10.31 -3.08
N VAL A 31 -11.84 11.26 -3.39
CA VAL A 31 -13.07 11.54 -2.64
C VAL A 31 -14.30 11.23 -3.48
N GLY A 32 -15.36 10.75 -2.86
CA GLY A 32 -16.65 10.46 -3.50
C GLY A 32 -17.49 9.48 -2.68
N ASP A 33 -18.68 9.14 -3.14
CA ASP A 33 -19.63 8.31 -2.39
C ASP A 33 -19.21 6.83 -2.28
N ASN A 34 -19.77 6.13 -1.29
CA ASN A 34 -19.59 4.69 -1.18
C ASN A 34 -20.11 3.98 -2.45
N GLY A 35 -19.31 3.06 -2.98
CA GLY A 35 -19.66 2.33 -4.21
C GLY A 35 -19.35 3.05 -5.51
N CYS A 36 -18.88 4.31 -5.51
CA CYS A 36 -18.61 5.00 -6.77
C CYS A 36 -17.47 4.36 -7.59
N GLY A 37 -16.52 3.65 -6.95
CA GLY A 37 -15.47 2.91 -7.65
C GLY A 37 -14.04 3.32 -7.29
N LYS A 38 -13.84 4.23 -6.32
CA LYS A 38 -12.51 4.58 -5.74
C LYS A 38 -11.64 3.36 -5.45
N SER A 39 -12.24 2.33 -4.87
CA SER A 39 -11.52 1.11 -4.46
C SER A 39 -11.07 0.30 -5.67
N THR A 40 -11.91 0.24 -6.70
CA THR A 40 -11.60 -0.41 -7.97
C THR A 40 -10.46 0.34 -8.66
N LEU A 41 -10.51 1.69 -8.67
CA LEU A 41 -9.43 2.51 -9.22
C LEU A 41 -8.10 2.26 -8.51
N LEU A 42 -8.08 2.34 -7.18
CA LEU A 42 -6.88 2.09 -6.38
C LEU A 42 -6.31 0.67 -6.59
N LYS A 43 -7.17 -0.35 -6.63
CA LYS A 43 -6.75 -1.73 -6.93
C LYS A 43 -6.20 -1.88 -8.35
N THR A 44 -6.76 -1.15 -9.31
CA THR A 44 -6.27 -1.16 -10.69
C THR A 44 -4.87 -0.55 -10.78
N LEU A 45 -4.67 0.61 -10.17
CA LEU A 45 -3.35 1.26 -10.09
C LEU A 45 -2.32 0.41 -9.32
N ALA A 46 -2.75 -0.36 -8.33
CA ALA A 46 -1.91 -1.30 -7.60
C ALA A 46 -1.61 -2.60 -8.38
N GLY A 47 -2.19 -2.80 -9.56
CA GLY A 47 -2.04 -4.02 -10.36
C GLY A 47 -2.76 -5.26 -9.80
N ILE A 48 -3.66 -5.07 -8.84
CA ILE A 48 -4.46 -6.16 -8.24
C ILE A 48 -5.64 -6.52 -9.16
N ILE A 49 -6.18 -5.53 -9.86
CA ILE A 49 -7.19 -5.69 -10.89
C ILE A 49 -6.59 -5.18 -12.19
N ASN A 50 -6.75 -5.92 -13.28
CA ASN A 50 -6.32 -5.44 -14.59
C ASN A 50 -7.29 -4.36 -15.09
N PRO A 51 -6.80 -3.26 -15.69
CA PRO A 51 -7.68 -2.30 -16.35
C PRO A 51 -8.42 -2.98 -17.51
N MET A 52 -9.61 -2.50 -17.84
CA MET A 52 -10.37 -2.99 -19.00
C MET A 52 -9.77 -2.46 -20.31
N ARG A 53 -9.10 -1.30 -20.25
CA ARG A 53 -8.34 -0.66 -21.35
C ARG A 53 -7.23 0.21 -20.77
N GLY A 54 -6.17 0.37 -21.55
CA GLY A 54 -4.96 1.09 -21.12
C GLY A 54 -4.00 0.17 -20.37
N VAL A 55 -2.86 0.72 -19.95
CA VAL A 55 -1.80 -0.04 -19.28
C VAL A 55 -1.31 0.75 -18.08
N VAL A 56 -1.20 0.08 -16.93
CA VAL A 56 -0.52 0.64 -15.76
C VAL A 56 0.98 0.45 -15.96
N PRO A 57 1.79 1.52 -16.01
CA PRO A 57 3.24 1.40 -16.23
C PRO A 57 3.91 0.53 -15.17
N SER A 58 4.88 -0.29 -15.59
CA SER A 58 5.59 -1.20 -14.69
C SER A 58 6.33 -0.46 -13.57
N GLU A 59 6.80 0.75 -13.84
CA GLU A 59 7.41 1.65 -12.84
C GLU A 59 6.43 1.92 -11.70
N LEU A 60 5.16 2.19 -12.02
CA LEU A 60 4.12 2.42 -11.04
C LEU A 60 3.84 1.15 -10.23
N LEU A 61 3.72 -0.01 -10.88
CA LEU A 61 3.50 -1.29 -10.20
C LEU A 61 4.64 -1.62 -9.21
N ASN A 62 5.88 -1.34 -9.61
CA ASN A 62 7.06 -1.59 -8.78
C ASN A 62 7.18 -0.59 -7.62
N MET A 63 6.76 0.66 -7.85
CA MET A 63 6.81 1.75 -6.87
C MET A 63 5.65 1.75 -5.88
N ASN A 64 4.53 1.12 -6.24
CA ASN A 64 3.32 1.08 -5.44
C ASN A 64 3.41 0.06 -4.32
N PHE A 65 2.93 0.46 -3.14
CA PHE A 65 2.54 -0.42 -2.05
C PHE A 65 1.13 -0.06 -1.63
N MET A 66 0.22 -1.02 -1.72
CA MET A 66 -1.14 -0.84 -1.25
C MET A 66 -1.20 -1.15 0.25
N VAL A 67 -1.34 -0.10 1.06
CA VAL A 67 -1.65 -0.17 2.49
C VAL A 67 -3.16 -0.38 2.62
N SER A 68 -3.59 -1.57 2.24
CA SER A 68 -4.95 -2.06 2.36
C SER A 68 -4.85 -3.54 2.63
N ASN A 69 -5.69 -4.05 3.55
CA ASN A 69 -5.88 -5.41 4.10
C ASN A 69 -5.67 -6.65 3.18
N TYR A 70 -4.82 -6.62 2.16
CA TYR A 70 -4.62 -7.62 1.12
C TYR A 70 -3.28 -8.35 1.27
N ILE A 71 -2.25 -7.70 1.86
CA ILE A 71 -1.18 -8.46 2.51
C ILE A 71 -1.71 -8.82 3.90
N SER A 72 -2.52 -9.86 3.96
CA SER A 72 -3.00 -10.40 5.23
C SER A 72 -1.80 -11.08 5.90
N ILE A 73 -1.04 -10.31 6.67
CA ILE A 73 -0.04 -10.88 7.56
C ILE A 73 -0.81 -11.81 8.50
N PRO A 74 -0.53 -13.12 8.52
CA PRO A 74 -1.30 -14.05 9.33
C PRO A 74 -1.36 -13.57 10.78
N GLU A 75 -2.53 -13.66 11.40
CA GLU A 75 -2.75 -13.04 12.71
C GLU A 75 -1.84 -13.61 13.80
N GLU A 76 -1.36 -14.84 13.60
CA GLU A 76 -0.47 -15.59 14.48
C GLU A 76 0.99 -15.11 14.41
N VAL A 77 1.38 -14.42 13.33
CA VAL A 77 2.76 -13.96 13.10
C VAL A 77 3.12 -12.86 14.10
N LYS A 78 4.33 -12.91 14.66
CA LYS A 78 4.84 -11.83 15.51
C LYS A 78 5.44 -10.71 14.69
N VAL A 79 5.37 -9.50 15.24
CA VAL A 79 6.01 -8.33 14.61
C VAL A 79 7.51 -8.55 14.40
N LYS A 80 8.18 -9.22 15.34
CA LYS A 80 9.59 -9.62 15.19
C LYS A 80 9.83 -10.49 13.95
N ASP A 81 8.94 -11.42 13.64
CA ASP A 81 9.10 -12.31 12.49
C ASP A 81 8.95 -11.53 11.17
N ILE A 82 8.06 -10.53 11.15
CA ILE A 82 7.94 -9.58 10.02
C ILE A 82 9.25 -8.81 9.84
N MET A 83 9.80 -8.25 10.93
CA MET A 83 11.07 -7.53 10.89
C MET A 83 12.23 -8.43 10.41
N LEU A 84 12.24 -9.69 10.83
CA LEU A 84 13.21 -10.68 10.37
C LEU A 84 13.10 -10.94 8.86
N LEU A 85 11.86 -11.10 8.36
CA LEU A 85 11.61 -11.30 6.92
C LEU A 85 11.98 -10.08 6.08
N LEU A 86 11.78 -8.86 6.61
CA LEU A 86 12.20 -7.63 5.95
C LEU A 86 13.72 -7.51 5.88
N GLY A 87 14.44 -8.10 6.83
CA GLY A 87 15.90 -8.11 6.87
C GLY A 87 16.49 -6.86 7.55
N ASN A 88 17.66 -7.05 8.16
CA ASN A 88 18.32 -6.04 9.01
C ASN A 88 18.63 -4.74 8.26
N GLU A 89 19.08 -4.82 7.00
CA GLU A 89 19.42 -3.63 6.21
C GLU A 89 18.20 -2.72 6.00
N ASN A 90 17.06 -3.32 5.62
CA ASN A 90 15.80 -2.61 5.42
C ASN A 90 15.25 -2.04 6.73
N CYS A 91 15.32 -2.80 7.83
CA CYS A 91 14.94 -2.28 9.14
C CYS A 91 15.85 -1.13 9.60
N ASN A 92 17.15 -1.21 9.34
CA ASN A 92 18.12 -0.15 9.63
C ASN A 92 17.87 1.11 8.80
N TYR A 93 17.46 0.97 7.54
CA TYR A 93 17.02 2.10 6.72
C TYR A 93 15.86 2.85 7.39
N VAL A 94 14.83 2.12 7.85
CA VAL A 94 13.70 2.74 8.56
C VAL A 94 14.13 3.32 9.91
N LYS A 95 15.03 2.64 10.64
CA LYS A 95 15.60 3.14 11.90
C LYS A 95 16.30 4.49 11.73
N ASN A 96 17.14 4.61 10.71
CA ASN A 96 17.96 5.79 10.47
C ASN A 96 17.15 6.96 9.91
N LYS A 97 16.21 6.69 8.98
CA LYS A 97 15.45 7.74 8.29
C LYS A 97 14.11 8.07 8.97
N TYR A 98 13.48 7.09 9.61
CA TYR A 98 12.13 7.18 10.20
C TYR A 98 12.12 6.64 11.64
N GLY A 99 13.10 7.03 12.46
CA GLY A 99 13.35 6.45 13.77
C GLY A 99 12.18 6.45 14.76
N ASN A 100 11.19 7.34 14.60
CA ASN A 100 9.95 7.32 15.40
C ASN A 100 9.07 6.10 15.07
N ILE A 101 8.93 5.78 13.78
CA ILE A 101 8.16 4.62 13.31
C ILE A 101 8.88 3.33 13.73
N TYR A 102 10.20 3.26 13.53
CA TYR A 102 10.99 2.11 13.97
C TYR A 102 10.82 1.87 15.48
N ARG A 103 10.99 2.91 16.32
CA ARG A 103 10.84 2.78 17.77
C ARG A 103 9.43 2.37 18.21
N PHE A 104 8.40 2.79 17.46
CA PHE A 104 7.03 2.36 17.72
C PHE A 104 6.87 0.85 17.43
N VAL A 105 7.33 0.40 16.26
CA VAL A 105 7.23 -1.02 15.85
C VAL A 105 8.11 -1.93 16.72
N GLU A 106 9.29 -1.47 17.12
CA GLU A 106 10.20 -2.20 18.02
C GLU A 106 9.53 -2.53 19.36
N LYS A 107 8.72 -1.62 19.93
CA LYS A 107 7.94 -1.88 21.15
C LYS A 107 6.89 -2.98 20.98
N LEU A 108 6.47 -3.25 19.74
CA LEU A 108 5.48 -4.26 19.40
C LEU A 108 6.09 -5.61 19.03
N GLU A 109 7.42 -5.74 18.98
CA GLU A 109 8.13 -6.90 18.41
C GLU A 109 7.64 -8.26 18.94
N ARG A 110 7.23 -8.31 20.22
CA ARG A 110 6.83 -9.55 20.93
C ARG A 110 5.36 -9.91 20.73
N GLN A 111 4.56 -8.96 20.24
CA GLN A 111 3.14 -9.14 20.02
C GLN A 111 2.89 -9.84 18.68
N THR A 112 1.83 -10.65 18.63
CA THR A 112 1.30 -11.17 17.37
C THR A 112 0.42 -10.13 16.70
N VAL A 113 0.28 -10.19 15.38
CA VAL A 113 -0.58 -9.28 14.61
C VAL A 113 -2.01 -9.27 15.16
N LYS A 114 -2.51 -10.42 15.64
CA LYS A 114 -3.83 -10.56 16.30
C LYS A 114 -4.05 -9.58 17.45
N LYS A 115 -3.00 -9.30 18.24
CA LYS A 115 -3.10 -8.48 19.46
C LYS A 115 -2.99 -6.97 19.20
N LEU A 116 -2.60 -6.59 17.99
CA LEU A 116 -2.45 -5.19 17.60
C LEU A 116 -3.83 -4.55 17.37
N SER A 117 -4.00 -3.32 17.84
CA SER A 117 -5.09 -2.43 17.45
C SER A 117 -5.04 -2.16 15.94
N SER A 118 -6.16 -1.69 15.37
CA SER A 118 -6.21 -1.29 13.96
C SER A 118 -5.16 -0.23 13.59
N GLY A 119 -4.92 0.72 14.50
CA GLY A 119 -3.87 1.75 14.34
C GLY A 119 -2.47 1.15 14.35
N GLU A 120 -2.17 0.24 15.27
CA GLU A 120 -0.87 -0.44 15.34
C GLU A 120 -0.61 -1.30 14.10
N LYS A 121 -1.63 -2.06 13.63
CA LYS A 121 -1.54 -2.81 12.37
C LYS A 121 -1.15 -1.90 11.21
N LYS A 122 -1.80 -0.73 11.10
CA LYS A 122 -1.50 0.26 10.07
C LYS A 122 -0.06 0.78 10.16
N VAL A 123 0.45 1.03 11.36
CA VAL A 123 1.84 1.48 11.55
C VAL A 123 2.84 0.38 11.16
N VAL A 124 2.57 -0.89 11.47
CA VAL A 124 3.40 -2.03 11.05
C VAL A 124 3.40 -2.18 9.52
N GLU A 125 2.26 -1.98 8.86
CA GLU A 125 2.19 -1.97 7.39
C GLU A 125 3.00 -0.81 6.79
N ILE A 126 2.87 0.41 7.34
CA ILE A 126 3.67 1.57 6.92
C ILE A 126 5.16 1.30 7.09
N PHE A 127 5.57 0.76 8.25
CA PHE A 127 6.95 0.35 8.51
C PHE A 127 7.45 -0.64 7.44
N SER A 128 6.67 -1.69 7.16
CA SER A 128 7.03 -2.71 6.18
C SER A 128 7.17 -2.13 4.77
N SER A 129 6.27 -1.24 4.39
CA SER A 129 6.31 -0.52 3.12
C SER A 129 7.56 0.35 2.97
N LEU A 130 7.91 1.10 4.02
CA LEU A 130 9.10 1.95 4.07
C LEU A 130 10.38 1.11 4.00
N ALA A 131 10.40 -0.02 4.71
CA ALA A 131 11.51 -0.97 4.70
C ALA A 131 11.74 -1.55 3.29
N LEU A 132 10.68 -1.79 2.52
CA LEU A 132 10.75 -2.25 1.13
C LEU A 132 11.03 -1.13 0.11
N HIS A 133 11.42 0.07 0.56
CA HIS A 133 11.73 1.23 -0.29
C HIS A 133 10.62 1.63 -1.27
N LYS A 134 9.36 1.36 -0.90
CA LYS A 134 8.21 1.69 -1.74
C LYS A 134 8.01 3.20 -1.76
N LYS A 135 7.75 3.74 -2.95
CA LYS A 135 7.70 5.20 -3.20
C LYS A 135 6.28 5.74 -3.18
N ILE A 136 5.28 4.90 -3.44
CA ILE A 136 3.87 5.29 -3.49
C ILE A 136 3.10 4.45 -2.47
N PHE A 137 2.41 5.13 -1.57
CA PHE A 137 1.60 4.53 -0.53
C PHE A 137 0.13 4.72 -0.88
N ILE A 138 -0.58 3.62 -1.15
CA ILE A 138 -2.02 3.68 -1.35
C ILE A 138 -2.68 3.35 0.00
N VAL A 139 -3.14 4.37 0.68
CA VAL A 139 -3.85 4.25 1.96
C VAL A 139 -5.35 4.30 1.68
N ARG A 140 -6.06 3.20 1.99
CA ARG A 140 -7.51 3.20 2.13
C ARG A 140 -7.89 3.53 3.56
#